data_AF-A0A815H716-F1
#
_entry.id   AF-A0A815H716-F1
#
_cell.length_a   1.000
_cell.length_b   1.000
_cell.length_c   1.000
_cell.angle_alpha   90.00
_cell.angle_beta   90.00
_cell.angle_gamma   90.00
#
_symmetry.space_group_name_H-M   'P 1'
#
loop_
_entity.id
_entity.type
_entity.pdbx_description
1 polymer ?
#
loop_
_entity_poly.entity_id
_entity_poly.type
_entity_poly.pdbx_seq_one_letter_code
_entity_poly.pdbx_strand_id
1 'polypeptide(L)'
;MTTKSKNDLPSPSSFEHLPDIVSQTNLTTDTLSFPITTTNQHDSRTSIDVIREMTCSSLLRQEYPNLTVLDVYDEAALIGKDFERIIEAYGTETIRDLVPKVIRILELLELQAAKNEKETDRLMEMKTRIERLEAEKNETRELRDKFDQELELIEDQWRKEADNLMALVSKLEDENRRLRDEIQHKNALDDKSNMPSPKETISLTREELQCIKNLTDENMKLKRTVKVKDKELTQKTFDMEAIFSLFRTTDETLKDYAIKFGEITDCLVMKDQKGQSKCFGFVTFINSEIVDEFMKQRPHIVDGRQIDPKRAMPREEANNDDVHLTVKKIFIGGIRDGLDEDTLRKHFEKYGNINDCLLMHDKNGKTRGFAFIEFDDYDSVDKVILARPHTIGKYHVDVKKAIPKDQ
;
A
#
# COMPACT_ATOMS: atom_id res chain seq x y z
N MET A 1 9.34 -42.27 -40.00
CA MET A 1 9.01 -43.30 -39.00
C MET A 1 8.48 -42.58 -37.76
N THR A 2 7.23 -42.89 -37.38
CA THR A 2 6.57 -42.79 -36.05
C THR A 2 6.69 -41.45 -35.30
N THR A 3 5.71 -40.53 -35.31
CA THR A 3 4.34 -40.50 -34.73
C THR A 3 4.23 -40.63 -33.20
N LYS A 4 3.34 -39.77 -32.64
CA LYS A 4 2.78 -39.66 -31.26
C LYS A 4 3.48 -38.68 -30.32
N SER A 5 2.78 -37.87 -29.51
CA SER A 5 1.35 -37.58 -29.39
C SER A 5 1.15 -36.26 -28.64
N LYS A 6 0.06 -35.55 -29.00
CA LYS A 6 -0.68 -34.59 -28.18
C LYS A 6 -1.01 -35.13 -26.78
N ASN A 7 -1.04 -34.21 -25.82
CA ASN A 7 -1.90 -34.14 -24.62
C ASN A 7 -1.94 -32.64 -24.24
N ASP A 8 -2.94 -31.86 -24.65
CA ASP A 8 -4.25 -31.65 -24.00
C ASP A 8 -4.14 -31.17 -22.54
N LEU A 9 -4.20 -29.85 -22.37
CA LEU A 9 -4.54 -29.15 -21.12
C LEU A 9 -5.72 -28.21 -21.41
N PRO A 10 -6.69 -28.09 -20.49
CA PRO A 10 -8.09 -27.83 -20.82
C PRO A 10 -8.42 -26.35 -21.02
N SER A 11 -9.40 -26.11 -21.89
CA SER A 11 -10.12 -24.85 -22.08
C SER A 11 -10.90 -24.45 -20.82
N PRO A 12 -10.85 -23.19 -20.36
CA PRO A 12 -11.73 -22.71 -19.32
C PRO A 12 -13.06 -22.25 -19.95
N SER A 13 -13.95 -23.20 -20.21
CA SER A 13 -15.34 -22.91 -20.59
C SER A 13 -16.27 -23.76 -19.75
N SER A 14 -16.43 -23.37 -18.49
CA SER A 14 -17.47 -23.85 -17.58
C SER A 14 -17.57 -22.86 -16.44
N PHE A 15 -18.53 -21.95 -16.49
CA PHE A 15 -19.28 -21.35 -15.37
C PHE A 15 -20.02 -20.11 -15.91
N GLU A 16 -21.03 -20.38 -16.72
CA GLU A 16 -22.21 -19.51 -16.73
C GLU A 16 -22.96 -19.71 -15.40
N HIS A 17 -23.57 -18.61 -14.93
CA HIS A 17 -24.53 -18.48 -13.83
C HIS A 17 -23.96 -18.44 -12.40
N LEU A 18 -23.65 -17.22 -11.95
CA LEU A 18 -23.94 -16.77 -10.58
C LEU A 18 -24.54 -15.34 -10.64
N PRO A 19 -25.54 -15.03 -9.79
CA PRO A 19 -26.38 -13.84 -9.91
C PRO A 19 -25.73 -12.60 -9.27
N ASP A 20 -26.13 -11.43 -9.77
CA ASP A 20 -25.96 -10.14 -9.09
C ASP A 20 -26.51 -10.21 -7.65
N ILE A 21 -25.63 -10.09 -6.66
CA ILE A 21 -26.02 -9.83 -5.26
C ILE A 21 -25.65 -8.38 -4.96
N VAL A 22 -26.53 -7.49 -5.38
CA VAL A 22 -26.74 -6.21 -4.72
C VAL A 22 -27.86 -6.42 -3.71
N SER A 23 -27.58 -6.07 -2.45
CA SER A 23 -28.51 -5.92 -1.31
C SER A 23 -28.50 -7.04 -0.26
N GLN A 24 -28.39 -6.57 0.99
CA GLN A 24 -28.70 -7.24 2.26
C GLN A 24 -27.60 -8.09 2.90
N THR A 25 -26.81 -7.45 3.76
CA THR A 25 -26.38 -8.07 5.03
C THR A 25 -26.66 -7.11 6.18
N ASN A 26 -27.78 -7.36 6.87
CA ASN A 26 -27.98 -6.93 8.24
C ASN A 26 -27.01 -7.75 9.10
N LEU A 27 -25.98 -7.12 9.66
CA LEU A 27 -25.18 -7.70 10.72
C LEU A 27 -25.99 -7.64 12.02
N THR A 28 -26.58 -8.78 12.36
CA THR A 28 -27.08 -9.09 13.71
C THR A 28 -25.91 -9.10 14.69
N THR A 29 -26.03 -8.29 15.73
CA THR A 29 -25.14 -8.28 16.89
C THR A 29 -25.44 -9.49 17.78
N ASP A 30 -24.64 -10.55 17.65
CA ASP A 30 -24.64 -11.65 18.62
C ASP A 30 -24.00 -11.17 19.93
N THR A 31 -24.84 -10.92 20.93
CA THR A 31 -24.43 -10.81 22.32
C THR A 31 -24.33 -12.21 22.93
N LEU A 32 -23.10 -12.58 23.31
CA LEU A 32 -22.78 -13.77 24.10
C LEU A 32 -23.61 -13.77 25.41
N SER A 33 -24.50 -14.75 25.54
CA SER A 33 -25.30 -15.00 26.75
C SER A 33 -24.64 -16.10 27.59
N PHE A 34 -24.23 -15.76 28.81
CA PHE A 34 -23.90 -16.74 29.86
C PHE A 34 -25.20 -17.28 30.48
N PRO A 35 -25.31 -18.58 30.79
CA PRO A 35 -26.53 -19.16 31.35
C PRO A 35 -26.59 -18.95 32.87
N ILE A 36 -27.62 -18.25 33.34
CA ILE A 36 -28.02 -18.29 34.76
C ILE A 36 -29.17 -19.28 34.89
N THR A 37 -28.90 -20.37 35.59
CA THR A 37 -29.86 -21.40 36.00
C THR A 37 -31.00 -20.78 36.82
N THR A 38 -32.24 -20.95 36.35
CA THR A 38 -33.45 -20.60 37.10
C THR A 38 -33.89 -21.77 37.98
N THR A 39 -33.88 -21.57 39.30
CA THR A 39 -34.70 -22.32 40.24
C THR A 39 -35.93 -21.50 40.60
N ASN A 40 -37.10 -22.06 40.33
CA ASN A 40 -38.42 -21.58 40.72
C ASN A 40 -38.50 -21.21 42.20
N GLN A 41 -39.11 -20.06 42.53
CA GLN A 41 -40.22 -19.99 43.49
C GLN A 41 -40.90 -18.62 43.49
N HIS A 42 -42.14 -18.66 43.97
CA HIS A 42 -43.26 -17.76 43.77
C HIS A 42 -43.19 -16.38 44.46
N ASP A 43 -43.94 -15.46 43.83
CA ASP A 43 -44.78 -14.41 44.43
C ASP A 43 -44.24 -13.01 44.76
N SER A 44 -45.09 -12.04 44.39
CA SER A 44 -45.13 -10.61 44.72
C SER A 44 -44.23 -9.66 43.93
N ARG A 45 -44.39 -9.61 42.60
CA ARG A 45 -44.01 -8.41 41.81
C ARG A 45 -44.97 -7.27 42.17
N THR A 46 -44.54 -6.37 43.04
CA THR A 46 -45.20 -5.10 43.31
C THR A 46 -45.36 -4.28 42.02
N SER A 47 -46.46 -3.54 41.87
CA SER A 47 -46.76 -2.70 40.69
C SER A 47 -45.65 -1.69 40.31
N ILE A 48 -44.69 -1.44 41.21
CA ILE A 48 -43.49 -0.63 40.96
C ILE A 48 -42.52 -1.31 39.98
N ASP A 49 -42.39 -2.64 40.02
CA ASP A 49 -41.47 -3.37 39.14
C ASP A 49 -42.02 -3.51 37.71
N VAL A 50 -43.35 -3.60 37.58
CA VAL A 50 -44.04 -3.58 36.28
C VAL A 50 -43.96 -2.19 35.64
N ILE A 51 -44.07 -1.12 36.43
CA ILE A 51 -43.88 0.25 35.94
C ILE A 51 -42.42 0.47 35.52
N ARG A 52 -41.42 -0.05 36.26
CA ARG A 52 -39.99 -0.01 35.89
C ARG A 52 -39.67 -0.80 34.62
N GLU A 53 -40.20 -2.02 34.45
CA GLU A 53 -40.01 -2.83 33.23
C GLU A 53 -40.68 -2.17 32.01
N MET A 54 -41.86 -1.56 32.18
CA MET A 54 -42.59 -0.88 31.09
C MET A 54 -41.97 0.46 30.68
N THR A 55 -41.37 1.23 31.60
CA THR A 55 -40.66 2.47 31.23
C THR A 55 -39.28 2.17 30.63
N CYS A 56 -38.53 1.19 31.13
CA CYS A 56 -37.21 0.86 30.56
C CYS A 56 -37.30 0.23 29.15
N SER A 57 -38.31 -0.60 28.86
CA SER A 57 -38.43 -1.22 27.52
C SER A 57 -38.95 -0.27 26.44
N SER A 58 -39.70 0.78 26.81
CA SER A 58 -40.22 1.77 25.86
C SER A 58 -39.20 2.88 25.55
N LEU A 59 -38.27 3.17 26.45
CA LEU A 59 -37.19 4.16 26.24
C LEU A 59 -36.02 3.63 25.38
N LEU A 60 -35.83 2.31 25.29
CA LEU A 60 -34.72 1.68 24.53
C LEU A 60 -34.92 1.66 23.00
N ARG A 61 -36.04 2.18 22.48
CA ARG A 61 -36.37 2.20 21.05
C ARG A 61 -36.67 3.58 20.49
N GLN A 62 -36.37 4.64 21.23
CA GLN A 62 -36.30 5.96 20.62
C GLN A 62 -34.85 6.18 20.16
N GLU A 63 -34.66 6.36 18.86
CA GLU A 63 -33.46 7.02 18.34
C GLU A 63 -33.45 8.42 18.94
N TYR A 64 -32.78 8.57 20.06
CA TYR A 64 -32.46 9.90 20.57
C TYR A 64 -31.47 10.50 19.58
N PRO A 65 -31.71 11.72 19.05
CA PRO A 65 -30.66 12.46 18.37
C PRO A 65 -29.44 12.52 19.28
N ASN A 66 -28.23 12.42 18.70
CA ASN A 66 -26.97 12.43 19.46
C ASN A 66 -27.01 13.56 20.49
N LEU A 67 -27.14 13.20 21.76
CA LEU A 67 -27.18 14.16 22.86
C LEU A 67 -25.86 14.92 22.88
N THR A 68 -25.92 16.20 22.55
CA THR A 68 -24.77 17.09 22.53
C THR A 68 -24.51 17.66 23.92
N VAL A 69 -23.32 18.21 24.10
CA VAL A 69 -22.98 18.96 25.32
C VAL A 69 -23.96 20.13 25.53
N LEU A 70 -24.43 20.78 24.45
CA LEU A 70 -25.39 21.87 24.51
C LEU A 70 -26.76 21.42 25.05
N ASP A 71 -27.22 20.24 24.62
CA ASP A 71 -28.50 19.68 25.11
C ASP A 71 -28.44 19.42 26.63
N VAL A 72 -27.29 19.00 27.16
CA VAL A 72 -27.09 18.82 28.61
C VAL A 72 -27.17 20.15 29.36
N TYR A 73 -26.65 21.24 28.78
CA TYR A 73 -26.76 22.59 29.37
C TYR A 73 -28.19 23.12 29.35
N ASP A 74 -28.94 22.88 28.28
CA ASP A 74 -30.35 23.29 28.17
C ASP A 74 -31.22 22.56 29.21
N GLU A 75 -31.02 21.25 29.38
CA GLU A 75 -31.70 20.46 30.42
C GLU A 75 -31.28 20.88 31.84
N ALA A 76 -30.00 21.18 32.07
CA ALA A 76 -29.53 21.70 33.35
C ALA A 76 -30.21 23.04 33.72
N ALA A 77 -30.47 23.91 32.73
CA ALA A 77 -31.17 25.18 32.96
C ALA A 77 -32.64 24.98 33.34
N LEU A 78 -33.32 23.97 32.75
CA LEU A 78 -34.70 23.62 33.13
C LEU A 78 -34.75 23.08 34.56
N ILE A 79 -33.82 22.18 34.91
CA ILE A 79 -33.67 21.62 36.25
C ILE A 79 -33.38 22.74 37.27
N GLY A 80 -32.55 23.72 36.91
CA GLY A 80 -32.29 24.90 37.75
C GLY A 80 -33.56 25.68 38.08
N LYS A 81 -34.42 25.95 37.09
CA LYS A 81 -35.72 26.62 37.27
C LYS A 81 -36.68 25.82 38.15
N ASP A 82 -36.65 24.49 38.08
CA ASP A 82 -37.43 23.63 38.97
C ASP A 82 -36.92 23.70 40.42
N PHE A 83 -35.61 23.72 40.62
CA PHE A 83 -35.02 23.91 41.96
C PHE A 83 -35.37 25.28 42.54
N GLU A 84 -35.32 26.36 41.76
CA GLU A 84 -35.76 27.70 42.20
C GLU A 84 -37.20 27.67 42.71
N ARG A 85 -38.13 27.09 41.94
CA ARG A 85 -39.54 26.93 42.35
C ARG A 85 -39.70 26.13 43.65
N ILE A 86 -38.88 25.09 43.85
CA ILE A 86 -38.92 24.27 45.08
C ILE A 86 -38.37 25.04 46.28
N ILE A 87 -37.29 25.82 46.09
CA ILE A 87 -36.70 26.67 47.15
C ILE A 87 -37.72 27.73 47.59
N GLU A 88 -38.39 28.38 46.65
CA GLU A 88 -39.41 29.40 46.93
C GLU A 88 -40.59 28.83 47.73
N ALA A 89 -40.99 27.58 47.46
CA ALA A 89 -42.15 26.96 48.09
C ALA A 89 -41.85 26.29 49.45
N TYR A 90 -40.68 25.68 49.62
CA TYR A 90 -40.37 24.80 50.77
C TYR A 90 -39.08 25.16 51.50
N GLY A 91 -38.33 26.16 51.03
CA GLY A 91 -37.04 26.56 51.58
C GLY A 91 -35.87 25.69 51.10
N THR A 92 -34.65 26.11 51.44
CA THR A 92 -33.39 25.52 50.94
C THR A 92 -33.04 24.16 51.54
N GLU A 93 -33.63 23.81 52.68
CA GLU A 93 -33.31 22.58 53.42
C GLU A 93 -33.72 21.31 52.65
N THR A 94 -34.80 21.39 51.88
CA THR A 94 -35.38 20.26 51.14
C THR A 94 -34.50 19.76 49.99
N ILE A 95 -33.65 20.61 49.43
CA ILE A 95 -32.84 20.29 48.23
C ILE A 95 -31.33 20.23 48.51
N ARG A 96 -30.90 20.58 49.74
CA ARG A 96 -29.49 20.68 50.13
C ARG A 96 -28.66 19.45 49.75
N ASP A 97 -29.20 18.25 49.97
CA ASP A 97 -28.52 16.99 49.67
C ASP A 97 -28.79 16.46 48.24
N LEU A 98 -29.76 17.04 47.55
CA LEU A 98 -30.18 16.64 46.21
C LEU A 98 -29.39 17.39 45.12
N VAL A 99 -29.17 18.70 45.29
CA VAL A 99 -28.44 19.54 44.32
C VAL A 99 -27.04 19.00 44.02
N PRO A 100 -26.19 18.62 44.99
CA PRO A 100 -24.87 18.08 44.68
C PRO A 100 -24.90 16.77 43.90
N LYS A 101 -25.91 15.92 44.14
CA LYS A 101 -26.09 14.65 43.41
C LYS A 101 -26.52 14.91 41.97
N VAL A 102 -27.39 15.89 41.75
CA VAL A 102 -27.85 16.27 40.41
C VAL A 102 -26.74 16.94 39.62
N ILE A 103 -25.97 17.85 40.23
CA ILE A 103 -24.75 18.41 39.62
C ILE A 103 -23.80 17.29 39.20
N ARG A 104 -23.55 16.31 40.09
CA ARG A 104 -22.67 15.19 39.77
C ARG A 104 -23.16 14.36 38.59
N ILE A 105 -24.48 14.15 38.47
CA ILE A 105 -25.07 13.42 37.35
C ILE A 105 -24.93 14.25 36.05
N LEU A 106 -25.18 15.56 36.11
CA LEU A 106 -25.02 16.45 34.96
C LEU A 106 -23.56 16.54 34.48
N GLU A 107 -22.59 16.60 35.39
CA GLU A 107 -21.15 16.53 35.06
C GLU A 107 -20.79 15.22 34.33
N LEU A 108 -21.32 14.09 34.81
CA LEU A 108 -21.08 12.79 34.16
C LEU A 108 -21.74 12.71 32.79
N LEU A 109 -22.92 13.31 32.64
CA LEU A 109 -23.65 13.36 31.37
C LEU A 109 -22.93 14.26 30.36
N GLU A 110 -22.43 15.42 30.79
CA GLU A 110 -21.62 16.31 29.96
C GLU A 110 -20.35 15.62 29.46
N LEU A 111 -19.62 14.94 30.34
CA LEU A 111 -18.43 14.17 29.97
C LEU A 111 -18.74 13.07 28.96
N GLN A 112 -19.87 12.38 29.12
CA GLN A 112 -20.29 11.32 28.20
C GLN A 112 -20.74 11.89 26.85
N ALA A 113 -21.48 13.00 26.84
CA ALA A 113 -21.87 13.71 25.61
C ALA A 113 -20.63 14.18 24.83
N ALA A 114 -19.66 14.80 25.50
CA ALA A 114 -18.40 15.24 24.88
C ALA A 114 -17.57 14.06 24.34
N LYS A 115 -17.62 12.90 25.00
CA LYS A 115 -16.98 11.68 24.51
C LYS A 115 -17.67 11.15 23.25
N ASN A 116 -19.02 11.12 23.25
CA ASN A 116 -19.80 10.66 22.11
C ASN A 116 -19.62 11.58 20.88
N GLU A 117 -19.53 12.90 21.07
CA GLU A 117 -19.21 13.84 19.99
C GLU A 117 -17.86 13.52 19.35
N LYS A 118 -16.81 13.33 20.17
CA LYS A 118 -15.47 12.92 19.68
C LYS A 118 -15.49 11.58 18.93
N GLU A 119 -16.26 10.62 19.40
CA GLU A 119 -16.41 9.33 18.71
C GLU A 119 -17.18 9.48 17.39
N THR A 120 -18.19 10.35 17.36
CA THR A 120 -18.94 10.69 16.15
C THR A 120 -18.05 11.37 15.11
N ASP A 121 -17.21 12.32 15.52
CA ASP A 121 -16.23 12.99 14.66
C ASP A 121 -15.24 11.98 14.05
N ARG A 122 -14.71 11.07 14.88
CA ARG A 122 -13.82 9.99 14.42
C ARG A 122 -14.50 9.07 13.42
N LEU A 123 -15.77 8.71 13.67
CA LEU A 123 -16.55 7.90 12.74
C LEU A 123 -16.78 8.63 11.41
N MET A 124 -17.04 9.94 11.45
CA MET A 124 -17.21 10.76 10.24
C MET A 124 -15.90 10.87 9.45
N GLU A 125 -14.77 11.09 10.12
CA GLU A 125 -13.44 11.10 9.51
C GLU A 125 -13.12 9.75 8.85
N MET A 126 -13.37 8.65 9.56
CA MET A 126 -13.12 7.30 9.06
C MET A 126 -14.01 6.95 7.87
N LYS A 127 -15.30 7.34 7.88
CA LYS A 127 -16.21 7.20 6.73
C LYS A 127 -15.69 7.97 5.52
N THR A 128 -15.33 9.24 5.71
CA THR A 128 -14.78 10.08 4.63
C THR A 128 -13.48 9.48 4.06
N ARG A 129 -12.65 8.87 4.92
CA ARG A 129 -11.43 8.18 4.48
C ARG A 129 -11.73 6.93 3.66
N ILE A 130 -12.72 6.13 4.04
CA ILE A 130 -13.17 4.96 3.28
C ILE A 130 -13.65 5.39 1.89
N GLU A 131 -14.53 6.39 1.81
CA GLU A 131 -15.03 6.90 0.52
C GLU A 131 -13.90 7.38 -0.39
N ARG A 132 -12.90 8.08 0.15
CA ARG A 132 -11.72 8.50 -0.61
C ARG A 132 -10.92 7.30 -1.13
N LEU A 133 -10.67 6.29 -0.30
CA LEU A 133 -9.90 5.10 -0.68
C LEU A 133 -10.65 4.26 -1.73
N GLU A 134 -11.98 4.18 -1.64
CA GLU A 134 -12.82 3.51 -2.63
C GLU A 134 -12.78 4.24 -3.99
N ALA A 135 -12.78 5.57 -3.98
CA ALA A 135 -12.63 6.37 -5.20
C ALA A 135 -11.25 6.16 -5.85
N GLU A 136 -10.17 6.21 -5.08
CA GLU A 136 -8.79 5.98 -5.56
C GLU A 136 -8.61 4.56 -6.13
N LYS A 137 -9.20 3.55 -5.46
CA LYS A 137 -9.22 2.16 -5.94
C LYS A 137 -9.95 2.05 -7.27
N ASN A 138 -11.09 2.72 -7.44
CA ASN A 138 -11.84 2.72 -8.69
C ASN A 138 -11.08 3.41 -9.81
N GLU A 139 -10.47 4.58 -9.56
CA GLU A 139 -9.64 5.28 -10.56
C GLU A 139 -8.47 4.43 -11.01
N THR A 140 -7.79 3.76 -10.08
CA THR A 140 -6.69 2.84 -10.40
C THR A 140 -7.16 1.66 -11.26
N ARG A 141 -8.35 1.12 -10.99
CA ARG A 141 -8.96 0.05 -11.78
C ARG A 141 -9.27 0.55 -13.20
N GLU A 142 -9.91 1.70 -13.34
CA GLU A 142 -10.22 2.28 -14.64
C GLU A 142 -8.97 2.55 -15.48
N LEU A 143 -7.89 3.02 -14.85
CA LEU A 143 -6.63 3.23 -15.54
C LEU A 143 -6.02 1.91 -16.03
N ARG A 144 -6.07 0.85 -15.23
CA ARG A 144 -5.63 -0.50 -15.64
C ARG A 144 -6.47 -1.01 -16.81
N ASP A 145 -7.78 -0.89 -16.73
CA ASP A 145 -8.68 -1.33 -17.80
C ASP A 145 -8.40 -0.59 -19.12
N LYS A 146 -8.04 0.70 -19.06
CA LYS A 146 -7.58 1.48 -20.24
C LYS A 146 -6.25 0.99 -20.79
N PHE A 147 -5.26 0.75 -19.93
CA PHE A 147 -3.97 0.20 -20.36
C PHE A 147 -4.11 -1.18 -21.00
N ASP A 148 -4.95 -2.04 -20.44
CA ASP A 148 -5.20 -3.38 -20.99
C ASP A 148 -5.88 -3.29 -22.37
N GLN A 149 -6.84 -2.36 -22.56
CA GLN A 149 -7.44 -2.09 -23.88
C GLN A 149 -6.42 -1.55 -24.90
N GLU A 150 -5.55 -0.62 -24.50
CA GLU A 150 -4.49 -0.13 -25.38
C GLU A 150 -3.52 -1.24 -25.79
N LEU A 151 -3.19 -2.14 -24.86
CA LEU A 151 -2.32 -3.28 -25.11
C LEU A 151 -2.97 -4.26 -26.09
N GLU A 152 -4.25 -4.59 -25.91
CA GLU A 152 -5.01 -5.44 -26.83
C GLU A 152 -5.07 -4.85 -28.25
N LEU A 153 -5.28 -3.53 -28.38
CA LEU A 153 -5.25 -2.84 -29.67
C LEU A 153 -3.89 -2.93 -30.36
N ILE A 154 -2.79 -2.80 -29.60
CA ILE A 154 -1.43 -2.95 -30.12
C ILE A 154 -1.20 -4.40 -30.57
N GLU A 155 -1.60 -5.39 -29.77
CA GLU A 155 -1.47 -6.80 -30.13
C GLU A 155 -2.23 -7.14 -31.41
N ASP A 156 -3.47 -6.64 -31.56
CA ASP A 156 -4.28 -6.83 -32.77
C ASP A 156 -3.65 -6.17 -34.00
N GLN A 157 -3.07 -4.98 -33.83
CA GLN A 157 -2.35 -4.31 -34.91
C GLN A 157 -1.13 -5.13 -35.35
N TRP A 158 -0.35 -5.63 -34.40
CA TRP A 158 0.83 -6.46 -34.67
C TRP A 158 0.46 -7.79 -35.33
N ARG A 159 -0.66 -8.40 -34.93
CA ARG A 159 -1.20 -9.60 -35.59
C ARG A 159 -1.54 -9.32 -37.05
N LYS A 160 -2.27 -8.22 -37.34
CA LYS A 160 -2.59 -7.82 -38.72
C LYS A 160 -1.35 -7.55 -39.55
N GLU A 161 -0.36 -6.87 -38.99
CA GLU A 161 0.91 -6.61 -39.69
C GLU A 161 1.68 -7.90 -39.97
N ALA A 162 1.74 -8.82 -39.01
CA ALA A 162 2.34 -10.13 -39.19
C ALA A 162 1.64 -10.95 -40.28
N ASP A 163 0.30 -10.97 -40.29
CA ASP A 163 -0.49 -11.65 -41.32
C ASP A 163 -0.27 -11.05 -42.71
N ASN A 164 -0.21 -9.72 -42.81
CA ASN A 164 0.08 -9.02 -44.07
C ASN A 164 1.48 -9.36 -44.60
N LEU A 165 2.50 -9.38 -43.71
CA LEU A 165 3.86 -9.75 -44.06
C LEU A 165 3.94 -11.22 -44.50
N MET A 166 3.27 -12.12 -43.79
CA MET A 166 3.20 -13.54 -44.16
C MET A 166 2.53 -13.74 -45.52
N ALA A 167 1.44 -13.02 -45.80
CA ALA A 167 0.77 -13.05 -47.10
C ALA A 167 1.69 -12.53 -48.23
N LEU A 168 2.48 -11.49 -47.96
CA LEU A 168 3.45 -10.97 -48.93
C LEU A 168 4.58 -11.96 -49.19
N VAL A 169 5.13 -12.59 -48.14
CA VAL A 169 6.15 -13.64 -48.27
C VAL A 169 5.61 -14.80 -49.12
N SER A 170 4.39 -15.27 -48.86
CA SER A 170 3.77 -16.33 -49.66
C SER A 170 3.66 -15.96 -51.15
N LYS A 171 3.23 -14.73 -51.46
CA LYS A 171 3.16 -14.26 -52.85
C LYS A 171 4.53 -14.22 -53.53
N LEU A 172 5.55 -13.71 -52.83
CA LEU A 172 6.92 -13.68 -53.34
C LEU A 172 7.51 -15.08 -53.52
N GLU A 173 7.18 -16.03 -52.64
CA GLU A 173 7.59 -17.42 -52.78
C GLU A 173 6.96 -18.09 -54.00
N ASP A 174 5.67 -17.85 -54.25
CA ASP A 174 4.96 -18.36 -55.44
C ASP A 174 5.51 -17.76 -56.74
N GLU A 175 5.81 -16.46 -56.74
CA GLU A 175 6.41 -15.77 -57.88
C GLU A 175 7.84 -16.25 -58.14
N ASN A 176 8.67 -16.41 -57.09
CA ASN A 176 9.99 -17.01 -57.20
C ASN A 176 9.95 -18.48 -57.66
N ARG A 177 8.87 -19.21 -57.37
CA ARG A 177 8.66 -20.57 -57.88
C ARG A 177 8.36 -20.52 -59.38
N ARG A 178 7.40 -19.69 -59.81
CA ARG A 178 7.07 -19.48 -61.22
C ARG A 178 8.28 -19.05 -62.06
N LEU A 179 9.03 -18.06 -61.59
CA LEU A 179 10.23 -17.58 -62.30
C LEU A 179 11.29 -18.67 -62.41
N ARG A 180 11.45 -19.51 -61.37
CA ARG A 180 12.36 -20.67 -61.44
C ARG A 180 11.89 -21.69 -62.47
N ASP A 181 10.60 -21.99 -62.50
CA ASP A 181 10.03 -22.94 -63.47
C ASP A 181 10.14 -22.41 -64.91
N GLU A 182 9.91 -21.11 -65.14
CA GLU A 182 10.12 -20.46 -66.44
C GLU A 182 11.58 -20.49 -66.91
N ILE A 183 12.53 -20.21 -66.00
CA ILE A 183 13.97 -20.31 -66.29
C ILE A 183 14.35 -21.75 -66.62
N GLN A 184 13.86 -22.74 -65.86
CA GLN A 184 14.11 -24.16 -66.15
C GLN A 184 13.51 -24.57 -67.50
N HIS A 185 12.31 -24.09 -67.83
CA HIS A 185 11.68 -24.37 -69.11
C HIS A 185 12.43 -23.71 -70.28
N LYS A 186 12.92 -22.47 -70.13
CA LYS A 186 13.78 -21.81 -71.12
C LYS A 186 15.11 -22.54 -71.30
N ASN A 187 15.78 -22.90 -70.22
CA ASN A 187 17.04 -23.65 -70.29
C ASN A 187 16.85 -25.04 -70.93
N ALA A 188 15.70 -25.71 -70.69
CA ALA A 188 15.36 -26.98 -71.32
C ALA A 188 14.99 -26.88 -72.81
N LEU A 189 14.51 -25.72 -73.26
CA LEU A 189 14.29 -25.41 -74.67
C LEU A 189 15.61 -25.05 -75.38
N ASP A 190 16.50 -24.33 -74.71
CA ASP A 190 17.82 -23.95 -75.22
C ASP A 190 18.79 -25.16 -75.33
N ASP A 191 18.64 -26.20 -74.51
CA ASP A 191 19.45 -27.44 -74.58
C ASP A 191 19.12 -28.35 -75.78
N LYS A 192 18.09 -28.04 -76.58
CA LYS A 192 17.73 -28.82 -77.79
C LYS A 192 18.22 -28.22 -79.11
N SER A 193 18.94 -27.09 -79.08
CA SER A 193 19.61 -26.53 -80.25
C SER A 193 20.98 -25.96 -79.90
N ASN A 194 22.03 -26.72 -80.25
CA ASN A 194 23.35 -26.28 -80.71
C ASN A 194 23.93 -24.96 -80.14
N MET A 195 25.10 -25.03 -79.49
CA MET A 195 26.02 -23.88 -79.30
C MET A 195 26.22 -23.10 -80.62
N PRO A 196 26.27 -21.75 -80.62
CA PRO A 196 27.39 -21.01 -80.04
C PRO A 196 27.02 -19.74 -79.24
N SER A 197 27.91 -19.31 -78.35
CA SER A 197 27.87 -17.97 -77.72
C SER A 197 27.80 -16.84 -78.77
N PRO A 198 27.12 -15.73 -78.48
CA PRO A 198 27.84 -14.57 -77.96
C PRO A 198 27.14 -13.93 -76.74
N LYS A 199 27.95 -13.33 -75.88
CA LYS A 199 27.55 -12.56 -74.71
C LYS A 199 26.60 -11.41 -75.11
N GLU A 200 25.29 -11.64 -75.07
CA GLU A 200 24.32 -10.56 -74.89
C GLU A 200 24.36 -10.18 -73.42
N THR A 201 25.28 -9.27 -73.11
CA THR A 201 25.18 -8.46 -71.89
C THR A 201 23.84 -7.74 -71.98
N ILE A 202 22.85 -8.21 -71.20
CA ILE A 202 21.61 -7.49 -70.95
C ILE A 202 22.03 -6.10 -70.46
N SER A 203 21.97 -5.11 -71.36
CA SER A 203 22.22 -3.72 -71.02
C SER A 203 21.00 -3.24 -70.28
N LEU A 204 20.96 -3.42 -68.95
CA LEU A 204 19.97 -2.75 -68.11
C LEU A 204 19.97 -1.27 -68.49
N THR A 205 18.78 -0.74 -68.74
CA THR A 205 18.65 0.69 -69.01
C THR A 205 19.21 1.47 -67.82
N ARG A 206 19.78 2.64 -68.10
CA ARG A 206 20.39 3.50 -67.06
C ARG A 206 19.44 3.77 -65.89
N GLU A 207 18.13 3.81 -66.18
CA GLU A 207 17.06 3.99 -65.21
C GLU A 207 16.86 2.76 -64.31
N GLU A 208 16.87 1.54 -64.86
CA GLU A 208 16.80 0.30 -64.09
C GLU A 208 18.00 0.12 -63.16
N LEU A 209 19.21 0.42 -63.64
CA LEU A 209 20.43 0.40 -62.82
C LEU A 209 20.39 1.44 -61.68
N GLN A 210 19.82 2.61 -61.94
CA GLN A 210 19.67 3.66 -60.92
C GLN A 210 18.62 3.27 -59.88
N CYS A 211 17.50 2.67 -60.31
CA CYS A 211 16.45 2.17 -59.43
C CYS A 211 16.98 1.07 -58.50
N ILE A 212 17.70 0.09 -59.05
CA ILE A 212 18.34 -0.98 -58.28
C ILE A 212 19.33 -0.40 -57.27
N LYS A 213 20.16 0.58 -57.67
CA LYS A 213 21.09 1.27 -56.75
C LYS A 213 20.37 1.91 -55.57
N ASN A 214 19.31 2.67 -55.84
CA ASN A 214 18.52 3.33 -54.81
C ASN A 214 17.88 2.31 -53.86
N LEU A 215 17.31 1.24 -54.40
CA LEU A 215 16.72 0.14 -53.61
C LEU A 215 17.77 -0.62 -52.78
N THR A 216 18.99 -0.81 -53.28
CA THR A 216 20.08 -1.41 -52.50
C THR A 216 20.55 -0.48 -51.38
N ASP A 217 20.62 0.83 -51.61
CA ASP A 217 21.01 1.80 -50.60
C ASP A 217 19.95 1.93 -49.50
N GLU A 218 18.66 1.91 -49.86
CA GLU A 218 17.55 1.86 -48.90
C GLU A 218 17.54 0.55 -48.11
N ASN A 219 17.73 -0.59 -48.76
CA ASN A 219 17.88 -1.88 -48.06
C ASN A 219 19.07 -1.85 -47.09
N MET A 220 20.20 -1.28 -47.49
CA MET A 220 21.34 -1.13 -46.58
C MET A 220 21.03 -0.21 -45.40
N LYS A 221 20.25 0.85 -45.58
CA LYS A 221 19.78 1.71 -44.48
C LYS A 221 18.83 0.97 -43.55
N LEU A 222 17.80 0.32 -44.08
CA LEU A 222 16.84 -0.48 -43.31
C LEU A 222 17.55 -1.57 -42.50
N LYS A 223 18.50 -2.28 -43.11
CA LYS A 223 19.28 -3.33 -42.43
C LYS A 223 20.15 -2.79 -41.30
N ARG A 224 20.63 -1.55 -41.37
CA ARG A 224 21.32 -0.89 -40.25
C ARG A 224 20.36 -0.56 -39.13
N THR A 225 19.18 -0.02 -39.44
CA THR A 225 18.14 0.31 -38.46
C THR A 225 17.66 -0.92 -37.70
N VAL A 226 17.38 -2.02 -38.42
CA VAL A 226 16.99 -3.31 -37.81
C VAL A 226 18.05 -3.78 -36.82
N LYS A 227 19.34 -3.77 -37.21
CA LYS A 227 20.44 -4.15 -36.30
C LYS A 227 20.53 -3.29 -35.04
N VAL A 228 20.23 -1.99 -35.13
CA VAL A 228 20.21 -1.11 -33.95
C VAL A 228 19.03 -1.47 -33.05
N LYS A 229 17.84 -1.69 -33.63
CA LYS A 229 16.64 -2.08 -32.90
C LYS A 229 16.76 -3.46 -32.26
N ASP A 230 17.40 -4.43 -32.91
CA ASP A 230 17.69 -5.75 -32.34
C ASP A 230 18.58 -5.64 -31.10
N LYS A 231 19.62 -4.79 -31.14
CA LYS A 231 20.46 -4.52 -29.97
C LYS A 231 19.69 -3.85 -28.85
N GLU A 232 18.85 -2.87 -29.18
CA GLU A 232 18.00 -2.18 -28.20
C GLU A 232 17.01 -3.15 -27.54
N LEU A 233 16.40 -4.04 -28.34
CA LEU A 233 15.49 -5.08 -27.85
C LEU A 233 16.22 -6.08 -26.96
N THR A 234 17.40 -6.55 -27.37
CA THR A 234 18.22 -7.48 -26.57
C THR A 234 18.59 -6.87 -25.22
N GLN A 235 18.96 -5.58 -25.21
CA GLN A 235 19.25 -4.85 -23.98
C GLN A 235 18.00 -4.75 -23.09
N LYS A 236 16.85 -4.36 -23.66
CA LYS A 236 15.59 -4.29 -22.92
C LYS A 236 15.18 -5.65 -22.37
N THR A 237 15.36 -6.73 -23.13
CA THR A 237 15.08 -8.10 -22.67
C THR A 237 15.98 -8.47 -21.49
N PHE A 238 17.27 -8.14 -21.57
CA PHE A 238 18.21 -8.36 -20.47
C PHE A 238 17.84 -7.55 -19.21
N ASP A 239 17.46 -6.28 -19.38
CA ASP A 239 17.01 -5.43 -18.27
C ASP A 239 15.70 -5.98 -17.66
N MET A 240 14.78 -6.48 -18.49
CA MET A 240 13.53 -7.11 -18.05
C MET A 240 13.79 -8.43 -17.31
N GLU A 241 14.70 -9.26 -17.79
CA GLU A 241 15.11 -10.51 -17.15
C GLU A 241 15.85 -10.26 -15.83
N ALA A 242 16.66 -9.21 -15.75
CA ALA A 242 17.27 -8.74 -14.51
C ALA A 242 16.20 -8.28 -13.50
N ILE A 243 15.15 -7.58 -13.96
CA ILE A 243 13.99 -7.23 -13.14
C ILE A 243 13.19 -8.46 -12.73
N PHE A 244 13.06 -9.46 -13.58
CA PHE A 244 12.35 -10.69 -13.24
C PHE A 244 13.11 -11.52 -12.19
N SER A 245 14.44 -11.55 -12.28
CA SER A 245 15.34 -12.13 -11.28
C SER A 245 15.26 -11.40 -9.92
N LEU A 246 14.95 -10.10 -9.90
CA LEU A 246 14.77 -9.31 -8.67
C LEU A 246 13.60 -9.79 -7.78
N PHE A 247 12.66 -10.59 -8.30
CA PHE A 247 11.49 -11.10 -7.56
C PHE A 247 11.68 -12.50 -6.94
N ARG A 248 12.89 -13.06 -7.00
CA ARG A 248 13.12 -14.48 -6.69
C ARG A 248 13.26 -14.80 -5.20
N THR A 249 13.50 -13.81 -4.33
CA THR A 249 13.63 -14.05 -2.88
C THR A 249 12.30 -14.53 -2.30
N THR A 250 12.30 -15.77 -1.81
CA THR A 250 11.15 -16.38 -1.15
C THR A 250 11.28 -16.28 0.36
N ASP A 251 10.20 -16.64 1.05
CA ASP A 251 10.17 -16.75 2.49
C ASP A 251 11.21 -17.74 3.02
N GLU A 252 11.47 -18.83 2.30
CA GLU A 252 12.50 -19.81 2.65
C GLU A 252 13.92 -19.26 2.47
N THR A 253 14.24 -18.62 1.33
CA THR A 253 15.61 -18.11 1.09
C THR A 253 15.98 -16.98 2.05
N LEU A 254 15.01 -16.12 2.38
CA LEU A 254 15.18 -15.07 3.39
C LEU A 254 15.38 -15.66 4.79
N LYS A 255 14.61 -16.70 5.14
CA LYS A 255 14.72 -17.40 6.41
C LYS A 255 16.07 -18.09 6.57
N ASP A 256 16.51 -18.82 5.55
CA ASP A 256 17.81 -19.51 5.54
C ASP A 256 18.99 -18.54 5.68
N TYR A 257 18.86 -17.34 5.12
CA TYR A 257 19.85 -16.29 5.33
C TYR A 257 19.84 -15.77 6.76
N ALA A 258 18.67 -15.39 7.28
CA ALA A 258 18.54 -14.75 8.58
C ALA A 258 18.85 -15.72 9.75
N ILE A 259 18.60 -17.03 9.61
CA ILE A 259 18.90 -18.04 10.65
C ILE A 259 20.39 -18.05 11.03
N LYS A 260 21.28 -17.63 10.13
CA LYS A 260 22.73 -17.55 10.38
C LYS A 260 23.10 -16.56 11.50
N PHE A 261 22.23 -15.60 11.77
CA PHE A 261 22.44 -14.56 12.78
C PHE A 261 21.77 -14.92 14.12
N GLY A 262 20.72 -15.74 14.08
CA GLY A 262 20.07 -16.25 15.28
C GLY A 262 18.71 -16.88 15.01
N GLU A 263 18.06 -17.35 16.07
CA GLU A 263 16.78 -18.06 15.98
C GLU A 263 15.63 -17.10 15.63
N ILE A 264 14.79 -17.54 14.68
CA ILE A 264 13.70 -16.75 14.10
C ILE A 264 12.36 -17.37 14.49
N THR A 265 11.45 -16.53 14.97
CA THR A 265 10.05 -16.87 15.23
C THR A 265 9.24 -16.90 13.94
N ASP A 266 9.40 -15.88 13.09
CA ASP A 266 8.62 -15.73 11.86
C ASP A 266 9.42 -15.07 10.73
N CYS A 267 9.13 -15.45 9.49
CA CYS A 267 9.74 -14.91 8.28
C CYS A 267 8.70 -14.86 7.17
N LEU A 268 8.34 -13.66 6.72
CA LEU A 268 7.26 -13.43 5.77
C LEU A 268 7.72 -12.52 4.63
N VAL A 269 7.68 -13.02 3.40
CA VAL A 269 7.85 -12.19 2.20
C VAL A 269 6.48 -11.76 1.70
N MET A 270 6.27 -10.45 1.57
CA MET A 270 4.99 -9.92 1.15
C MET A 270 4.78 -10.17 -0.33
N LYS A 271 3.68 -10.83 -0.69
CA LYS A 271 3.31 -11.14 -2.08
C LYS A 271 2.07 -10.32 -2.50
N ASP A 272 1.92 -10.03 -3.78
CA ASP A 272 0.73 -9.39 -4.34
C ASP A 272 -0.41 -10.40 -4.53
N GLN A 273 -1.55 -9.94 -5.05
CA GLN A 273 -2.71 -10.82 -5.30
C GLN A 273 -2.43 -11.91 -6.36
N LYS A 274 -1.40 -11.72 -7.19
CA LYS A 274 -0.95 -12.67 -8.22
C LYS A 274 0.15 -13.61 -7.69
N GLY A 275 0.51 -13.52 -6.40
CA GLY A 275 1.55 -14.32 -5.77
C GLY A 275 2.99 -13.84 -6.03
N GLN A 276 3.17 -12.70 -6.68
CA GLN A 276 4.49 -12.12 -6.96
C GLN A 276 5.04 -11.37 -5.74
N SER A 277 6.33 -11.51 -5.46
CA SER A 277 6.99 -10.81 -4.34
C SER A 277 6.89 -9.30 -4.53
N LYS A 278 6.46 -8.58 -3.49
CA LYS A 278 6.49 -7.11 -3.43
C LYS A 278 7.88 -6.55 -3.16
N CYS A 279 8.92 -7.40 -3.14
CA CYS A 279 10.31 -7.04 -2.86
C CYS A 279 10.59 -6.51 -1.43
N PHE A 280 9.70 -6.78 -0.48
CA PHE A 280 9.94 -6.55 0.94
C PHE A 280 9.33 -7.67 1.79
N GLY A 281 9.83 -7.82 3.00
CA GLY A 281 9.40 -8.84 3.93
C GLY A 281 9.75 -8.47 5.37
N PHE A 282 9.31 -9.31 6.28
CA PHE A 282 9.53 -9.15 7.71
C PHE A 282 10.22 -10.40 8.25
N VAL A 283 11.18 -10.19 9.13
CA VAL A 283 11.84 -11.25 9.90
C VAL A 283 11.69 -10.90 11.36
N THR A 284 11.22 -11.85 12.16
CA THR A 284 11.03 -11.70 13.60
C THR A 284 11.99 -12.65 14.31
N PHE A 285 13.05 -12.11 14.90
CA PHE A 285 13.96 -12.87 15.76
C PHE A 285 13.34 -13.10 17.14
N ILE A 286 13.78 -14.17 17.82
CA ILE A 286 13.36 -14.44 19.21
C ILE A 286 13.90 -13.37 20.16
N ASN A 287 15.16 -12.97 19.99
CA ASN A 287 15.83 -11.99 20.87
C ASN A 287 16.05 -10.66 20.15
N SER A 288 15.77 -9.55 20.82
CA SER A 288 16.01 -8.20 20.29
C SER A 288 17.50 -7.90 20.11
N GLU A 289 18.38 -8.53 20.88
CA GLU A 289 19.84 -8.38 20.75
C GLU A 289 20.36 -8.85 19.38
N ILE A 290 19.73 -9.89 18.81
CA ILE A 290 20.06 -10.39 17.47
C ILE A 290 19.73 -9.31 16.43
N VAL A 291 18.65 -8.54 16.62
CA VAL A 291 18.29 -7.44 15.72
C VAL A 291 19.37 -6.35 15.74
N ASP A 292 19.90 -6.02 16.92
CA ASP A 292 20.96 -5.02 17.03
C ASP A 292 22.26 -5.48 16.36
N GLU A 293 22.62 -6.76 16.51
CA GLU A 293 23.80 -7.32 15.84
C GLU A 293 23.60 -7.45 14.33
N PHE A 294 22.40 -7.87 13.89
CA PHE A 294 22.03 -7.91 12.49
C PHE A 294 22.17 -6.52 11.87
N MET A 295 21.61 -5.47 12.48
CA MET A 295 21.72 -4.10 11.98
C MET A 295 23.15 -3.58 11.91
N LYS A 296 24.06 -4.03 12.79
CA LYS A 296 25.48 -3.66 12.74
C LYS A 296 26.25 -4.32 11.60
N GLN A 297 25.82 -5.50 11.18
CA GLN A 297 26.47 -6.28 10.12
C GLN A 297 26.04 -5.88 8.69
N ARG A 298 25.29 -4.79 8.53
CA ARG A 298 25.01 -4.20 7.21
C ARG A 298 26.31 -3.85 6.47
N PRO A 299 26.34 -3.98 5.13
CA PRO A 299 25.23 -4.34 4.23
C PRO A 299 24.98 -5.86 4.16
N HIS A 300 23.72 -6.25 3.99
CA HIS A 300 23.33 -7.66 3.82
C HIS A 300 23.02 -7.96 2.36
N ILE A 301 23.42 -9.16 1.90
CA ILE A 301 23.18 -9.64 0.54
C ILE A 301 22.42 -10.98 0.62
N VAL A 302 21.22 -11.02 0.06
CA VAL A 302 20.35 -12.20 -0.01
C VAL A 302 20.05 -12.48 -1.48
N ASP A 303 20.25 -13.71 -1.94
CA ASP A 303 20.08 -14.12 -3.34
C ASP A 303 20.84 -13.23 -4.35
N GLY A 304 22.01 -12.72 -3.95
CA GLY A 304 22.83 -11.82 -4.76
C GLY A 304 22.34 -10.37 -4.79
N ARG A 305 21.29 -10.03 -4.03
CA ARG A 305 20.72 -8.68 -3.90
C ARG A 305 21.06 -8.07 -2.55
N GLN A 306 21.55 -6.83 -2.57
CA GLN A 306 21.71 -6.06 -1.34
C GLN A 306 20.32 -5.66 -0.80
N ILE A 307 20.04 -6.00 0.45
CA ILE A 307 18.80 -5.64 1.15
C ILE A 307 19.04 -4.46 2.10
N ASP A 308 17.98 -3.71 2.37
CA ASP A 308 17.98 -2.57 3.29
C ASP A 308 17.11 -2.92 4.51
N PRO A 309 17.68 -3.53 5.57
CA PRO A 309 16.89 -3.89 6.74
C PRO A 309 16.54 -2.64 7.55
N LYS A 310 15.30 -2.59 8.01
CA LYS A 310 14.74 -1.54 8.88
C LYS A 310 14.00 -2.17 10.03
N ARG A 311 13.92 -1.46 11.15
CA ARG A 311 13.12 -1.97 12.28
C ARG A 311 11.64 -1.89 11.90
N ALA A 312 10.90 -2.97 12.18
CA ALA A 312 9.48 -3.01 11.91
C ALA A 312 8.74 -2.02 12.82
N MET A 313 7.97 -1.11 12.21
CA MET A 313 7.13 -0.16 12.92
C MET A 313 5.73 -0.77 13.15
N PRO A 314 5.08 -0.52 14.30
CA PRO A 314 3.72 -1.00 14.55
C PRO A 314 2.73 -0.51 13.49
N ARG A 315 1.78 -1.36 13.12
CA ARG A 315 0.83 -1.12 12.02
C ARG A 315 -0.04 0.13 12.22
N GLU A 316 -0.34 0.49 13.46
CA GLU A 316 -1.12 1.69 13.82
C GLU A 316 -0.39 2.98 13.43
N GLU A 317 0.95 2.96 13.44
CA GLU A 317 1.80 4.09 13.08
C GLU A 317 2.26 4.03 11.61
N ALA A 318 2.15 2.86 10.98
CA ALA A 318 2.53 2.62 9.58
C ALA A 318 1.64 3.35 8.55
N ASN A 319 0.47 3.84 8.95
CA ASN A 319 -0.42 4.65 8.09
C ASN A 319 0.07 6.09 7.91
N ASN A 320 1.11 6.51 8.63
CA ASN A 320 1.72 7.81 8.49
C ASN A 320 3.01 7.68 7.67
N ASP A 321 3.03 8.26 6.47
CA ASP A 321 4.15 8.16 5.52
C ASP A 321 5.49 8.60 6.16
N ASP A 322 5.43 9.52 7.14
CA ASP A 322 6.58 10.01 7.88
C ASP A 322 7.32 8.90 8.67
N VAL A 323 6.63 7.84 9.05
CA VAL A 323 7.16 6.77 9.93
C VAL A 323 8.10 5.83 9.15
N HIS A 324 7.90 5.68 7.84
CA HIS A 324 8.75 4.86 6.98
C HIS A 324 9.93 5.61 6.36
N LEU A 325 10.03 6.93 6.59
CA LEU A 325 11.16 7.72 6.14
C LEU A 325 12.47 7.20 6.73
N THR A 326 13.48 7.08 5.88
CA THR A 326 14.84 6.69 6.28
C THR A 326 15.66 7.96 6.50
N VAL A 327 15.63 8.46 7.73
CA VAL A 327 16.31 9.70 8.11
C VAL A 327 17.27 9.44 9.25
N LYS A 328 18.32 10.26 9.33
CA LYS A 328 19.29 10.24 10.43
C LYS A 328 19.02 11.30 11.49
N LYS A 329 17.97 12.11 11.31
CA LYS A 329 17.64 13.24 12.18
C LYS A 329 16.28 13.04 12.83
N ILE A 330 16.20 13.31 14.13
CA ILE A 330 14.95 13.36 14.89
C ILE A 330 14.59 14.79 15.26
N PHE A 331 13.30 15.04 15.34
CA PHE A 331 12.70 16.22 15.94
C PHE A 331 12.24 15.88 17.36
N ILE A 332 12.57 16.72 18.31
CA ILE A 332 12.17 16.60 19.72
C ILE A 332 11.37 17.86 20.08
N GLY A 333 10.09 17.70 20.39
CA GLY A 333 9.19 18.78 20.81
C GLY A 333 8.79 18.68 22.29
N GLY A 334 8.22 19.75 22.82
CA GLY A 334 7.75 19.81 24.21
C GLY A 334 8.88 20.02 25.22
N ILE A 335 10.02 20.52 24.77
CA ILE A 335 11.18 20.82 25.62
C ILE A 335 10.84 22.02 26.51
N ARG A 336 10.86 21.84 27.84
CA ARG A 336 10.59 22.90 28.82
C ARG A 336 11.86 23.63 29.23
N ASP A 337 11.68 24.84 29.77
CA ASP A 337 12.77 25.68 30.29
C ASP A 337 13.57 24.88 31.35
N GLY A 338 14.86 24.65 31.07
CA GLY A 338 15.79 23.90 31.93
C GLY A 338 16.32 22.57 31.35
N LEU A 339 15.87 22.13 30.17
CA LEU A 339 16.53 21.07 29.42
C LEU A 339 17.54 21.68 28.43
N ASP A 340 18.81 21.34 28.59
CA ASP A 340 19.91 21.76 27.72
C ASP A 340 20.30 20.67 26.69
N GLU A 341 21.14 21.06 25.74
CA GLU A 341 21.66 20.17 24.69
C GLU A 341 22.41 18.98 25.28
N ASP A 342 23.17 19.18 26.36
CA ASP A 342 23.93 18.12 27.03
C ASP A 342 23.00 17.05 27.64
N THR A 343 21.90 17.46 28.28
CA THR A 343 20.91 16.54 28.83
C THR A 343 20.20 15.75 27.74
N LEU A 344 19.85 16.40 26.62
CA LEU A 344 19.25 15.74 25.46
C LEU A 344 20.22 14.72 24.86
N ARG A 345 21.47 15.13 24.60
CA ARG A 345 22.52 14.26 24.07
C ARG A 345 22.73 13.04 24.95
N LYS A 346 22.88 13.23 26.27
CA LYS A 346 23.06 12.14 27.23
C LYS A 346 21.86 11.19 27.30
N HIS A 347 20.64 11.68 27.08
CA HIS A 347 19.47 10.81 27.04
C HIS A 347 19.42 9.95 25.78
N PHE A 348 19.76 10.53 24.62
CA PHE A 348 19.60 9.89 23.31
C PHE A 348 20.83 9.12 22.83
N GLU A 349 22.02 9.35 23.39
CA GLU A 349 23.27 8.63 23.03
C GLU A 349 23.17 7.12 23.25
N LYS A 350 22.28 6.66 24.16
CA LYS A 350 22.05 5.23 24.41
C LYS A 350 21.45 4.49 23.21
N TYR A 351 20.82 5.19 22.28
CA TYR A 351 20.21 4.59 21.09
C TYR A 351 21.19 4.51 19.91
N GLY A 352 22.24 5.33 19.93
CA GLY A 352 23.26 5.37 18.90
C GLY A 352 24.15 6.61 19.02
N ASN A 353 25.18 6.67 18.19
CA ASN A 353 26.15 7.76 18.23
C ASN A 353 25.56 9.04 17.61
N ILE A 354 25.68 10.15 18.34
CA ILE A 354 25.10 11.45 17.97
C ILE A 354 26.18 12.31 17.31
N ASN A 355 25.95 12.66 16.05
CA ASN A 355 26.77 13.62 15.32
C ASN A 355 26.51 15.05 15.76
N ASP A 356 25.24 15.45 15.83
CA ASP A 356 24.86 16.83 16.13
C ASP A 356 23.60 16.90 17.01
N CYS A 357 23.52 17.93 17.86
CA CYS A 357 22.37 18.19 18.72
C CYS A 357 22.15 19.71 18.77
N LEU A 358 21.04 20.16 18.21
CA LEU A 358 20.72 21.58 18.03
C LEU A 358 19.43 21.92 18.77
N LEU A 359 19.54 22.69 19.85
CA LEU A 359 18.40 23.29 20.53
C LEU A 359 18.04 24.60 19.84
N MET A 360 16.78 24.75 19.43
CA MET A 360 16.38 25.90 18.64
C MET A 360 16.02 27.06 19.55
N HIS A 361 16.69 28.21 19.37
CA HIS A 361 16.44 29.45 20.09
C HIS A 361 15.69 30.47 19.22
N ASP A 362 14.87 31.31 19.85
CA ASP A 362 14.25 32.47 19.23
C ASP A 362 15.25 33.63 19.13
N LYS A 363 14.91 34.68 18.37
CA LYS A 363 15.75 35.88 18.19
C LYS A 363 16.12 36.57 19.51
N ASN A 364 15.33 36.34 20.55
CA ASN A 364 15.54 36.86 21.90
C ASN A 364 16.37 35.93 22.81
N GLY A 365 16.94 34.83 22.28
CA GLY A 365 17.75 33.85 23.01
C GLY A 365 16.95 32.81 23.81
N LYS A 366 15.63 32.97 23.93
CA LYS A 366 14.76 31.98 24.60
C LYS A 366 14.61 30.71 23.75
N THR A 367 14.61 29.54 24.37
CA THR A 367 14.37 28.25 23.70
C THR A 367 12.98 28.21 23.06
N ARG A 368 12.88 27.76 21.81
CA ARG A 368 11.63 27.59 21.07
C ARG A 368 10.83 26.35 21.47
N GLY A 369 11.34 25.58 22.44
CA GLY A 369 10.70 24.37 22.97
C GLY A 369 10.86 23.14 22.08
N PHE A 370 11.81 23.16 21.13
CA PHE A 370 12.14 22.00 20.31
C PHE A 370 13.63 21.96 19.95
N ALA A 371 14.11 20.75 19.66
CA ALA A 371 15.48 20.46 19.26
C ALA A 371 15.52 19.46 18.10
N PHE A 372 16.66 19.41 17.43
CA PHE A 372 16.98 18.36 16.47
C PHE A 372 18.21 17.60 16.93
N ILE A 373 18.19 16.28 16.78
CA ILE A 373 19.38 15.43 17.00
C ILE A 373 19.65 14.66 15.72
N GLU A 374 20.89 14.71 15.26
CA GLU A 374 21.39 13.97 14.10
C GLU A 374 22.30 12.84 14.57
N PHE A 375 21.94 11.62 14.18
CA PHE A 375 22.72 10.40 14.41
C PHE A 375 23.62 10.11 13.22
N ASP A 376 24.59 9.22 13.42
CA ASP A 376 25.41 8.68 12.35
C ASP A 376 24.66 7.70 11.43
N ASP A 377 23.65 7.02 11.97
CA ASP A 377 22.87 5.99 11.30
C ASP A 377 21.35 6.12 11.53
N TYR A 378 20.58 5.62 10.56
CA TYR A 378 19.11 5.65 10.61
C TYR A 378 18.53 4.60 11.58
N ASP A 379 19.25 3.51 11.87
CA ASP A 379 18.83 2.51 12.87
C ASP A 379 18.64 3.14 14.25
N SER A 380 19.52 4.08 14.62
CA SER A 380 19.45 4.85 15.86
C SER A 380 18.15 5.64 15.94
N VAL A 381 17.71 6.24 14.84
CA VAL A 381 16.43 6.95 14.75
C VAL A 381 15.26 6.00 14.94
N ASP A 382 15.28 4.85 14.25
CA ASP A 382 14.20 3.86 14.37
C ASP A 382 14.07 3.32 15.81
N LYS A 383 15.19 3.04 16.49
CA LYS A 383 15.20 2.68 17.92
C LYS A 383 14.54 3.74 18.79
N VAL A 384 14.86 5.02 18.56
CA VAL A 384 14.27 6.13 19.31
C VAL A 384 12.76 6.17 19.09
N ILE A 385 12.27 6.03 17.87
CA ILE A 385 10.83 6.07 17.58
C ILE A 385 10.10 4.90 18.24
N LEU A 386 10.69 3.70 18.23
CA LEU A 386 10.12 2.51 18.87
C LEU A 386 10.13 2.58 20.40
N ALA A 387 11.03 3.35 21.00
CA ALA A 387 11.15 3.51 22.45
C ALA A 387 10.23 4.59 23.04
N ARG A 388 9.28 5.13 22.27
CA ARG A 388 8.30 6.10 22.77
C ARG A 388 7.38 5.48 23.84
N PRO A 389 6.92 6.26 24.84
CA PRO A 389 7.18 7.68 25.07
C PRO A 389 8.54 7.96 25.75
N HIS A 390 9.16 9.11 25.44
CA HIS A 390 10.43 9.52 26.07
C HIS A 390 10.20 10.47 27.25
N THR A 391 10.89 10.21 28.35
CA THR A 391 10.85 11.04 29.56
C THR A 391 12.26 11.42 29.99
N ILE A 392 12.52 12.72 30.09
CA ILE A 392 13.83 13.27 30.45
C ILE A 392 13.68 14.06 31.76
N GLY A 393 14.18 13.48 32.85
CA GLY A 393 13.92 13.97 34.19
C GLY A 393 12.43 13.87 34.54
N LYS A 394 11.77 15.01 34.76
CA LYS A 394 10.32 15.10 35.05
C LYS A 394 9.47 15.52 33.85
N TYR A 395 10.08 15.64 32.67
CA TYR A 395 9.44 16.20 31.49
C TYR A 395 9.24 15.12 30.44
N HIS A 396 8.05 15.10 29.84
CA HIS A 396 7.75 14.29 28.66
C HIS A 396 8.10 15.07 27.41
N VAL A 397 8.77 14.41 26.47
CA VAL A 397 9.11 15.00 25.17
C VAL A 397 8.46 14.19 24.05
N ASP A 398 7.98 14.90 23.03
CA ASP A 398 7.44 14.28 21.82
C ASP A 398 8.58 14.10 20.81
N VAL A 399 8.72 12.91 20.24
CA VAL A 399 9.83 12.60 19.33
C VAL A 399 9.28 12.08 18.02
N LYS A 400 9.73 12.66 16.91
CA LYS A 400 9.32 12.31 15.55
C LYS A 400 10.54 12.25 14.64
N LYS A 401 10.41 11.52 13.52
CA LYS A 401 11.39 11.59 12.43
C LYS A 401 11.40 13.01 11.88
N ALA A 402 12.58 13.59 11.69
CA ALA A 402 12.67 14.94 11.14
C ALA A 402 12.43 14.87 9.63
N ILE A 403 11.41 15.59 9.17
CA ILE A 403 11.11 15.73 7.75
C ILE A 403 12.13 16.71 7.16
N PRO A 404 12.89 16.34 6.10
CA PRO A 404 13.74 17.29 5.39
C PRO A 404 12.86 18.45 4.88
N LYS A 405 13.28 19.69 5.11
CA LYS A 405 12.67 20.80 4.39
C LYS A 405 13.21 20.76 2.97
N ASP A 406 12.33 20.68 1.99
CA ASP A 406 12.69 20.89 0.58
C ASP A 406 13.50 22.20 0.49
N GLN A 407 14.66 22.09 -0.17
CA GLN A 407 15.68 23.14 -0.23
C GLN A 407 15.37 24.14 -1.33
#